data_AF-A0AAV0XWW7-F1
#
_entry.id   AF-A0AAV0XWW7-F1
#
_cell.length_a   1.000
_cell.length_b   1.000
_cell.length_c   1.000
_cell.angle_alpha   90.00
_cell.angle_beta   90.00
_cell.angle_gamma   90.00
#
_symmetry.space_group_name_H-M   'P 1'
#
loop_
_entity.id
_entity.type
_entity.pdbx_description
1 polymer ?
#
loop_
_entity_poly.entity_id
_entity_poly.type
_entity_poly.pdbx_seq_one_letter_code
_entity_poly.pdbx_strand_id
1 'polypeptide(L)'
;MGRWEVVLFIKDNSIEAVPDTWVKKNHCAWPKSSKNIKKLIKNRYKPNKTEFFYYPARILGTKNYATLAEAQFKLPKATTNSDLSTTEDEEKKKKRKHLIHLQD
;
A
#
# COMPACT_ATOMS: atom_id res chain seq x y z
N MET A 1 -9.12 -13.34 -10.02
CA MET A 1 -7.92 -12.70 -9.43
C MET A 1 -8.40 -11.46 -8.67
N GLY A 2 -8.11 -11.36 -7.37
CA GLY A 2 -8.47 -10.15 -6.60
C GLY A 2 -7.48 -9.04 -6.91
N ARG A 3 -7.99 -7.83 -7.15
CA ARG A 3 -7.20 -6.69 -7.64
C ARG A 3 -7.09 -5.64 -6.54
N TRP A 4 -6.17 -4.71 -6.73
CA TRP A 4 -5.91 -3.61 -5.82
C TRP A 4 -6.26 -2.29 -6.48
N GLU A 5 -6.98 -1.46 -5.74
CA GLU A 5 -7.35 -0.12 -6.13
C GLU A 5 -6.61 0.89 -5.27
N VAL A 6 -6.22 1.98 -5.88
CA VAL A 6 -5.70 3.14 -5.15
C VAL A 6 -6.87 4.08 -4.91
N VAL A 7 -7.12 4.43 -3.66
CA VAL A 7 -8.21 5.33 -3.29
C VAL A 7 -7.69 6.54 -2.51
N LEU A 8 -8.26 7.71 -2.84
CA LEU A 8 -8.12 8.95 -2.09
C LEU A 8 -9.30 9.08 -1.14
N PHE A 9 -9.06 9.05 0.16
CA PHE A 9 -10.03 9.43 1.17
C PHE A 9 -10.22 10.95 1.12
N ILE A 10 -11.44 11.38 0.78
CA ILE A 10 -11.75 12.79 0.54
C ILE A 10 -11.64 13.60 1.83
N LYS A 11 -11.97 13.00 2.97
CA LYS A 11 -12.01 13.68 4.27
C LYS A 11 -10.61 14.10 4.76
N ASP A 12 -9.64 13.21 4.60
CA ASP A 12 -8.27 13.38 5.12
C ASP A 12 -7.23 13.59 4.00
N ASN A 13 -7.68 13.74 2.76
CA ASN A 13 -6.85 13.80 1.55
C ASN A 13 -5.75 12.72 1.52
N SER A 14 -6.04 11.57 2.12
CA SER A 14 -5.09 10.46 2.33
C SER A 14 -5.24 9.43 1.24
N ILE A 15 -4.13 8.94 0.70
CA ILE A 15 -4.11 8.03 -0.45
C ILE A 15 -3.62 6.67 0.01
N GLU A 16 -4.45 5.65 -0.14
CA GLU A 16 -4.15 4.29 0.32
C GLU A 16 -4.48 3.25 -0.76
N ALA A 17 -3.77 2.12 -0.71
CA ALA A 17 -4.01 0.98 -1.59
C ALA A 17 -4.89 -0.05 -0.86
N VAL A 18 -6.07 -0.33 -1.41
CA VAL A 18 -7.09 -1.21 -0.83
C VAL A 18 -7.51 -2.28 -1.83
N PRO A 19 -8.02 -3.43 -1.36
CA PRO A 19 -8.54 -4.44 -2.28
C PRO A 19 -9.81 -3.93 -2.96
N ASP A 20 -10.06 -4.35 -4.21
CA ASP A 20 -11.25 -3.96 -4.98
C ASP A 20 -12.56 -4.18 -4.21
N THR A 21 -12.60 -5.24 -3.41
CA THR A 21 -13.74 -5.61 -2.56
C THR A 21 -14.13 -4.57 -1.51
N TRP A 22 -13.21 -3.67 -1.13
CA TRP A 22 -13.48 -2.58 -0.17
C TRP A 22 -14.08 -1.36 -0.84
N VAL A 23 -13.90 -1.22 -2.15
CA VAL A 23 -14.36 -0.07 -2.90
C VAL A 23 -15.75 -0.34 -3.46
N LYS A 24 -16.71 0.50 -3.10
CA LYS A 24 -18.06 0.47 -3.66
C LYS A 24 -18.49 1.86 -4.08
N LYS A 25 -18.61 2.07 -5.40
CA LYS A 25 -18.98 3.34 -6.03
C LYS A 25 -17.96 4.45 -5.68
N ASN A 26 -18.27 5.24 -4.64
CA ASN A 26 -17.49 6.38 -4.15
C ASN A 26 -17.22 6.28 -2.65
N HIS A 27 -17.32 5.07 -2.11
CA HIS A 27 -17.02 4.79 -0.71
C HIS A 27 -16.01 3.67 -0.63
N CYS A 28 -15.10 3.77 0.33
CA CYS A 28 -14.17 2.72 0.70
C CYS A 28 -14.50 2.22 2.10
N ALA A 29 -14.62 0.90 2.23
CA ALA A 29 -14.65 0.26 3.53
C ALA A 29 -13.28 0.38 4.19
N TRP A 30 -13.24 0.78 5.46
CA TRP A 30 -12.03 0.91 6.24
C TRP A 30 -12.24 0.33 7.64
N PRO A 31 -11.29 -0.44 8.18
CA PRO A 31 -11.45 -1.05 9.50
C PRO A 31 -11.56 0.01 10.59
N LYS A 32 -12.41 -0.21 11.59
CA LYS A 32 -12.45 0.62 12.80
C LYS A 32 -11.17 0.51 13.63
N SER A 33 -10.54 -0.67 13.57
CA SER A 33 -9.35 -0.99 14.35
C SER A 33 -8.09 -0.82 13.53
N SER A 34 -7.24 0.13 13.93
CA SER A 34 -5.98 0.42 13.23
C SER A 34 -4.90 -0.66 13.41
N LYS A 35 -5.04 -1.55 14.39
CA LYS A 35 -4.01 -2.54 14.74
C LYS A 35 -3.71 -3.55 13.63
N ASN A 36 -4.71 -3.86 12.80
CA ASN A 36 -4.61 -4.95 11.81
C ASN A 36 -4.88 -4.51 10.36
N ILE A 37 -4.92 -3.21 10.07
CA ILE A 37 -5.27 -2.69 8.73
C ILE A 37 -4.41 -3.33 7.64
N LYS A 38 -3.08 -3.30 7.78
CA LYS A 38 -2.14 -3.88 6.78
C LYS A 38 -2.41 -5.37 6.53
N LYS A 39 -2.72 -6.13 7.57
CA LYS A 39 -3.03 -7.56 7.47
C LYS A 39 -4.39 -7.81 6.83
N LEU A 40 -5.40 -7.00 7.17
CA LEU A 40 -6.74 -7.05 6.59
C LEU A 40 -6.72 -6.72 5.10
N ILE A 41 -5.97 -5.68 4.73
CA ILE A 41 -5.66 -5.30 3.36
C ILE A 41 -5.01 -6.50 2.69
N LYS A 42 -3.83 -6.95 3.13
CA LYS A 42 -3.06 -8.09 2.53
C LYS A 42 -3.89 -9.37 2.36
N ASN A 43 -4.74 -9.70 3.32
CA ASN A 43 -5.61 -10.87 3.29
C ASN A 43 -6.90 -10.66 2.47
N ARG A 44 -7.13 -9.47 1.93
CA ARG A 44 -8.35 -9.06 1.22
C ARG A 44 -9.61 -9.38 2.04
N TYR A 45 -9.55 -9.07 3.33
CA TYR A 45 -10.60 -9.42 4.27
C TYR A 45 -11.92 -8.79 3.84
N LYS A 46 -13.02 -9.55 3.83
CA LYS A 46 -14.30 -9.03 3.36
C LYS A 46 -14.89 -8.07 4.40
N PRO A 47 -15.17 -6.79 4.05
CA PRO A 47 -15.62 -5.82 5.02
C PRO A 47 -17.00 -6.20 5.59
N ASN A 48 -17.14 -6.10 6.91
CA ASN A 48 -18.39 -6.33 7.64
C ASN A 48 -18.97 -5.00 8.18
N LYS A 49 -20.30 -4.87 8.23
CA LYS A 49 -20.96 -3.63 8.65
C LYS A 49 -20.70 -3.24 10.12
N THR A 50 -20.32 -4.21 10.95
CA THR A 50 -20.06 -4.01 12.38
C THR A 50 -18.66 -3.46 12.65
N GLU A 51 -17.66 -3.93 11.91
CA GLU A 51 -16.23 -3.66 12.15
C GLU A 51 -15.57 -2.73 11.12
N PHE A 52 -16.31 -2.31 10.09
CA PHE A 52 -15.83 -1.40 9.05
C PHE A 52 -16.69 -0.15 8.98
N PHE A 53 -16.04 0.98 8.76
CA PHE A 53 -16.68 2.23 8.36
C PHE A 53 -16.57 2.41 6.86
N TYR A 54 -17.56 3.06 6.26
CA TYR A 54 -17.54 3.42 4.84
C TYR A 54 -17.26 4.91 4.76
N TYR A 55 -16.05 5.24 4.32
CA TYR A 55 -15.64 6.62 4.15
C TYR A 55 -15.78 7.04 2.68
N PRO A 56 -16.13 8.30 2.40
CA PRO A 56 -16.14 8.82 1.04
C PRO A 56 -14.72 8.78 0.49
N ALA A 57 -14.54 8.03 -0.60
CA ALA A 57 -13.25 7.80 -1.22
C ALA A 57 -13.38 7.77 -2.74
N ARG A 58 -12.38 8.29 -3.43
CA ARG A 58 -12.31 8.33 -4.90
C ARG A 58 -11.18 7.45 -5.39
N ILE A 59 -11.47 6.60 -6.38
CA ILE A 59 -10.45 5.79 -7.03
C ILE A 59 -9.52 6.71 -7.84
N LEU A 60 -8.23 6.60 -7.57
CA LEU A 60 -7.16 7.31 -8.25
C LEU A 60 -6.56 6.38 -9.30
N GLY A 61 -7.07 6.49 -10.52
CA GLY A 61 -6.60 5.75 -11.68
C GLY A 61 -7.66 4.86 -12.31
N THR A 62 -7.35 4.35 -13.51
CA THR A 62 -8.21 3.45 -14.29
C THR A 62 -7.72 2.00 -14.24
N LYS A 63 -6.55 1.76 -13.63
CA LYS A 63 -5.89 0.45 -13.62
C LYS A 63 -6.02 -0.18 -12.25
N ASN A 64 -6.53 -1.41 -12.22
CA ASN A 64 -6.54 -2.24 -11.03
C ASN A 64 -5.20 -2.99 -10.99
N TYR A 65 -4.48 -2.93 -9.89
CA TYR A 65 -3.15 -3.54 -9.76
C TYR A 65 -3.25 -5.02 -9.38
N ALA A 66 -2.32 -5.83 -9.89
CA ALA A 66 -2.27 -7.25 -9.56
C ALA A 66 -1.75 -7.48 -8.14
N THR A 67 -0.81 -6.65 -7.69
CA THR A 67 -0.20 -6.75 -6.36
C THR A 67 -0.37 -5.46 -5.53
N LEU A 68 -0.40 -5.63 -4.22
CA LEU A 68 -0.46 -4.51 -3.26
C LEU A 68 0.80 -3.63 -3.36
N ALA A 69 1.96 -4.22 -3.65
CA ALA A 69 3.21 -3.49 -3.80
C ALA A 69 3.17 -2.54 -5.01
N GLU A 70 2.65 -3.00 -6.15
CA GLU A 70 2.46 -2.15 -7.33
C GLU A 70 1.49 -0.99 -7.07
N ALA A 71 0.36 -1.27 -6.40
CA ALA A 71 -0.59 -0.23 -6.02
C ALA A 71 0.05 0.82 -5.10
N GLN A 72 0.79 0.38 -4.08
CA GLN A 72 1.50 1.26 -3.16
C GLN A 72 2.58 2.10 -3.84
N PHE A 73 3.33 1.52 -4.77
CA PHE A 73 4.36 2.24 -5.53
C PHE A 73 3.76 3.36 -6.40
N LYS A 74 2.51 3.20 -6.83
CA LYS A 74 1.77 4.19 -7.62
C LYS A 74 0.98 5.19 -6.77
N LEU A 75 0.93 5.03 -5.44
CA LEU A 75 0.42 6.07 -4.56
C LEU A 75 1.27 7.32 -4.79
N PRO A 76 0.66 8.50 -5.04
CA PRO A 76 1.40 9.74 -5.05
C PRO A 76 2.14 9.86 -3.73
N LYS A 77 3.48 9.90 -3.78
CA LYS A 77 4.33 10.10 -2.62
C LYS A 77 4.13 11.54 -2.12
N ALA A 78 3.01 11.82 -1.47
CA ALA A 78 2.74 13.12 -0.86
C ALA A 78 3.50 13.32 0.47
N THR A 79 4.24 12.29 0.93
CA THR A 79 5.07 12.36 2.13
C THR A 79 6.40 11.63 1.92
N THR A 80 7.30 12.21 1.14
CA THR A 80 8.74 11.87 1.21
C THR A 80 9.56 13.12 1.50
N ASN A 81 9.44 13.58 2.75
CA ASN A 81 10.51 14.18 3.53
C ASN A 81 10.33 13.53 4.90
N SER A 82 10.85 12.33 5.15
CA SER A 82 12.26 12.09 5.43
C SER A 82 12.52 10.58 5.44
N ASP A 83 13.79 10.21 5.21
CA ASP A 83 14.36 8.88 5.45
C ASP A 83 14.04 7.77 4.44
N LEU A 84 14.68 7.88 3.26
CA LEU A 84 15.02 6.73 2.43
C LEU A 84 16.06 5.88 3.19
N SER A 85 15.61 4.96 4.01
CA SER A 85 16.48 3.87 4.45
C SER A 85 15.75 2.54 4.46
N THR A 86 16.43 1.57 3.83
CA THR A 86 16.34 0.11 4.01
C THR A 86 15.40 -0.66 3.08
N THR A 87 16.03 -1.24 2.03
CA THR A 87 15.94 -2.64 1.51
C THR A 87 14.57 -3.16 1.06
N GLU A 88 14.43 -3.85 -0.08
CA GLU A 88 14.92 -5.20 -0.40
C GLU A 88 14.84 -5.39 -1.94
N ASP A 89 15.93 -5.74 -2.62
CA ASP A 89 16.34 -7.11 -2.97
C ASP A 89 15.65 -7.66 -4.24
N GLU A 90 16.38 -7.62 -5.34
CA GLU A 90 16.22 -8.53 -6.49
C GLU A 90 17.63 -8.94 -6.93
N GLU A 91 18.09 -10.00 -6.27
CA GLU A 91 19.04 -11.01 -6.69
C GLU A 91 19.76 -10.82 -8.05
N LYS A 92 21.11 -10.76 -7.99
CA LYS A 92 21.99 -11.45 -8.96
C LYS A 92 23.42 -11.59 -8.42
N LYS A 93 23.67 -12.77 -7.84
CA LYS A 93 24.91 -13.56 -7.89
C LYS A 93 26.20 -12.82 -8.31
N LYS A 94 27.15 -12.61 -7.38
CA LYS A 94 28.47 -13.32 -7.33
C LYS A 94 29.49 -12.65 -6.40
N LYS A 95 30.00 -13.50 -5.49
CA LYS A 95 31.37 -13.57 -4.94
C LYS A 95 31.76 -12.55 -3.84
N ARG A 96 31.75 -13.07 -2.61
CA ARG A 96 32.61 -12.68 -1.48
C ARG A 96 34.08 -12.60 -1.93
N LYS A 97 34.81 -11.54 -1.54
CA LYS A 97 36.14 -11.47 -0.86
C LYS A 97 36.33 -10.02 -0.36
N HIS A 98 36.15 -9.72 0.93
CA HIS A 98 37.22 -9.41 1.88
C HIS A 98 38.44 -8.69 1.29
N LEU A 99 38.61 -7.39 1.59
CA LEU A 99 39.90 -6.69 1.83
C LEU A 99 39.57 -5.21 2.15
N ILE A 100 39.57 -4.80 3.42
CA ILE A 100 40.62 -4.00 4.12
C ILE A 100 41.27 -2.84 3.32
N HIS A 101 41.28 -1.68 4.00
CA HIS A 101 42.35 -0.67 4.10
C HIS A 101 42.44 0.53 3.13
N LEU A 102 42.45 1.74 3.76
CA LEU A 102 43.09 3.04 3.40
C LEU A 102 42.71 3.69 2.06
N GLN A 103 42.86 4.98 1.78
CA GLN A 103 42.97 6.30 2.43
C GLN A 103 43.28 7.26 1.27
N ASP A 104 42.88 8.52 1.37
CA ASP A 104 43.72 9.64 0.92
C ASP A 104 43.67 10.71 2.03
#